data_AF-A0A3D1KKU4-F1
#
_entry.id   AF-A0A3D1KKU4-F1
#
_cell.length_a   1.000
_cell.length_b   1.000
_cell.length_c   1.000
_cell.angle_alpha   90.00
_cell.angle_beta   90.00
_cell.angle_gamma   90.00
#
_symmetry.space_group_name_H-M   'P 1'
#
loop_
_entity.id
_entity.type
_entity.pdbx_description
1 polymer ?
#
loop_
_entity_poly.entity_id
_entity_poly.type
_entity_poly.pdbx_seq_one_letter_code
_entity_poly.pdbx_strand_id
1 'polypeptide(L)'
;MPIIKQTQNAPEITPQDADWDRENIVASGAIREAASSQEEIISQYIKQEAREQARQETENFQEELHQTVAVTTPASSTPGIAAIAPTAEKSEFLLEIENILADGLGDIYDRLDPPDKIKFKNKGEEVARRIERVIAAGKIKIKQILSWIKSWLKFIPGVNRFFLEQEAKIKTDRVLALSQPKELGLAKT
;
A
#
# COMPACT_ATOMS: atom_id res chain seq x y z
N MET A 1 -57.64 37.26 33.10
CA MET A 1 -58.87 36.43 33.28
C MET A 1 -58.97 35.47 32.10
N PRO A 2 -59.54 34.27 32.25
CA PRO A 2 -58.95 33.00 32.74
C PRO A 2 -58.88 31.98 31.56
N ILE A 3 -58.42 30.73 31.64
CA ILE A 3 -59.06 29.57 32.28
C ILE A 3 -58.03 28.46 32.50
N ILE A 4 -58.17 27.83 33.66
CA ILE A 4 -57.41 26.75 34.25
C ILE A 4 -58.13 25.42 33.93
N LYS A 5 -57.36 24.33 33.95
CA LYS A 5 -57.68 22.93 34.30
C LYS A 5 -57.94 21.98 33.11
N GLN A 6 -57.09 20.98 32.99
CA GLN A 6 -57.48 19.65 33.49
C GLN A 6 -56.25 18.77 33.80
N THR A 7 -56.20 18.34 35.06
CA THR A 7 -55.41 17.20 35.55
C THR A 7 -56.25 15.93 35.38
N GLN A 8 -55.65 14.86 34.88
CA GLN A 8 -56.02 13.45 35.00
C GLN A 8 -54.76 12.65 34.62
N ASN A 9 -54.33 11.54 35.20
CA ASN A 9 -54.68 10.73 36.36
C ASN A 9 -53.48 9.74 36.47
N ALA A 10 -52.94 9.47 37.66
CA ALA A 10 -51.78 8.58 37.85
C ALA A 10 -52.16 7.10 37.57
N PRO A 11 -51.16 6.21 37.46
CA PRO A 11 -51.01 5.28 38.58
C PRO A 11 -49.58 5.17 39.13
N GLU A 12 -49.56 5.22 40.44
CA GLU A 12 -48.49 4.93 41.39
C GLU A 12 -48.01 3.48 41.22
N ILE A 13 -46.72 3.30 40.91
CA ILE A 13 -46.12 1.97 40.81
C ILE A 13 -45.54 1.65 42.19
N THR A 14 -46.22 0.77 42.92
CA THR A 14 -45.79 0.25 44.21
C THR A 14 -44.66 -0.78 44.08
N PRO A 15 -43.76 -0.93 45.07
CA PRO A 15 -42.48 -1.66 44.94
C PRO A 15 -42.58 -3.17 45.19
N GLN A 16 -43.64 -3.86 44.72
CA GLN A 16 -43.90 -5.25 45.16
C GLN A 16 -44.19 -6.31 44.08
N ASP A 17 -44.14 -5.98 42.79
CA ASP A 17 -44.42 -6.96 41.72
C ASP A 17 -43.25 -7.12 40.72
N ALA A 18 -42.08 -7.54 41.19
CA ALA A 18 -40.98 -7.95 40.32
C ALA A 18 -40.11 -9.04 40.95
N ASP A 19 -40.73 -10.16 41.33
CA ASP A 19 -40.02 -11.42 41.51
C ASP A 19 -40.82 -12.53 40.80
N TRP A 20 -40.56 -12.68 39.50
CA TRP A 20 -40.90 -13.88 38.76
C TRP A 20 -39.81 -14.13 37.70
N ASP A 21 -39.21 -15.31 37.82
CA ASP A 21 -38.40 -16.03 36.83
C ASP A 21 -36.91 -15.74 36.67
N ARG A 22 -36.18 -16.32 37.63
CA ARG A 22 -34.80 -16.81 37.54
C ARG A 22 -34.62 -17.98 36.54
N GLU A 23 -35.07 -17.84 35.30
CA GLU A 23 -34.90 -18.91 34.30
C GLU A 23 -34.56 -18.40 32.88
N ASN A 24 -33.67 -17.41 32.76
CA ASN A 24 -33.17 -16.99 31.44
C ASN A 24 -31.68 -16.63 31.37
N ILE A 25 -30.83 -17.29 32.17
CA ILE A 25 -29.38 -17.04 32.17
C ILE A 25 -28.62 -17.95 31.17
N VAL A 26 -29.28 -18.91 30.51
CA VAL A 26 -28.62 -19.83 29.57
C VAL A 26 -28.79 -19.43 28.09
N ALA A 27 -29.70 -18.51 27.74
CA ALA A 27 -29.93 -18.10 26.34
C ALA A 27 -29.00 -16.98 25.83
N SER A 28 -28.29 -16.26 26.71
CA SER A 28 -27.46 -15.10 26.34
C SER A 28 -26.06 -15.46 25.80
N GLY A 29 -25.64 -16.73 25.89
CA GLY A 29 -24.36 -17.21 25.35
C GLY A 29 -24.42 -17.49 23.84
N ALA A 30 -25.50 -18.12 23.36
CA ALA A 30 -25.60 -18.59 21.98
C ALA A 30 -25.84 -17.46 20.95
N ILE A 31 -26.45 -16.35 21.35
CA ILE A 31 -26.74 -15.23 20.44
C ILE A 31 -25.50 -14.35 20.18
N ARG A 32 -24.53 -14.31 21.11
CA ARG A 32 -23.32 -13.48 20.94
C ARG A 32 -22.28 -14.13 20.02
N GLU A 33 -22.30 -15.45 19.87
CA GLU A 33 -21.39 -16.20 19.00
C GLU A 33 -21.85 -16.14 17.53
N ALA A 34 -23.15 -16.24 17.27
CA ALA A 34 -23.71 -16.12 15.92
C ALA A 34 -23.53 -14.72 15.28
N ALA A 35 -23.62 -13.64 16.06
CA ALA A 35 -23.40 -12.28 15.58
C ALA A 35 -21.93 -12.00 15.25
N SER A 36 -21.00 -12.52 16.06
CA SER A 36 -19.55 -12.40 15.79
C SER A 36 -19.13 -13.14 14.53
N SER A 37 -19.74 -14.30 14.25
CA SER A 37 -19.48 -15.04 13.01
C SER A 37 -20.07 -14.37 11.77
N GLN A 38 -21.23 -13.69 11.87
CA GLN A 38 -21.80 -12.95 10.74
C GLN A 38 -20.97 -11.71 10.35
N GLU A 39 -20.46 -10.95 11.32
CA GLU A 39 -19.60 -9.79 11.03
C GLU A 39 -18.27 -10.20 10.39
N GLU A 40 -17.71 -11.34 10.79
CA GLU A 40 -16.47 -11.87 10.21
C GLU A 40 -16.68 -12.34 8.76
N ILE A 41 -17.83 -12.95 8.46
CA ILE A 41 -18.20 -13.34 7.09
C ILE A 41 -18.38 -12.10 6.20
N ILE A 42 -19.05 -11.05 6.69
CA ILE A 42 -19.24 -9.79 5.95
C ILE A 42 -17.89 -9.11 5.69
N SER A 43 -17.00 -9.08 6.69
CA SER A 43 -15.65 -8.50 6.55
C SER A 43 -14.79 -9.26 5.55
N GLN A 44 -14.87 -10.60 5.55
CA GLN A 44 -14.18 -11.44 4.56
C GLN A 44 -14.74 -11.23 3.15
N TYR A 45 -16.06 -11.10 3.00
CA TYR A 45 -16.71 -10.82 1.72
C TYR A 45 -16.28 -9.46 1.15
N ILE A 46 -16.32 -8.38 1.95
CA ILE A 46 -15.88 -7.04 1.53
C ILE A 46 -14.40 -7.03 1.13
N LYS A 47 -13.56 -7.79 1.85
CA LYS A 47 -12.13 -7.92 1.56
C LYS A 47 -11.86 -8.73 0.29
N GLN A 48 -12.69 -9.74 -0.01
CA GLN A 48 -12.61 -10.50 -1.25
C GLN A 48 -13.10 -9.68 -2.44
N GLU A 49 -14.21 -8.97 -2.30
CA GLU A 49 -14.75 -8.08 -3.34
C GLU A 49 -13.76 -6.96 -3.68
N ALA A 50 -13.11 -6.35 -2.68
CA ALA A 50 -12.05 -5.36 -2.90
C ALA A 50 -10.81 -5.96 -3.59
N ARG A 51 -10.48 -7.23 -3.37
CA ARG A 51 -9.39 -7.92 -4.06
C ARG A 51 -9.75 -8.23 -5.51
N GLU A 52 -11.00 -8.60 -5.76
CA GLU A 52 -11.51 -8.94 -7.08
C GLU A 52 -11.66 -7.67 -7.94
N GLN A 53 -12.14 -6.57 -7.37
CA GLN A 53 -12.14 -5.25 -8.01
C GLN A 53 -10.71 -4.77 -8.31
N ALA A 54 -9.77 -4.90 -7.38
CA ALA A 54 -8.37 -4.54 -7.64
C ALA A 54 -7.74 -5.39 -8.76
N ARG A 55 -8.15 -6.67 -8.88
CA ARG A 55 -7.70 -7.56 -9.95
C ARG A 55 -8.28 -7.14 -11.30
N GLN A 56 -9.58 -6.84 -11.35
CA GLN A 56 -10.24 -6.37 -12.57
C GLN A 56 -9.75 -4.98 -13.01
N GLU A 57 -9.49 -4.07 -12.06
CA GLU A 57 -8.96 -2.73 -12.39
C GLU A 57 -7.52 -2.82 -12.91
N THR A 58 -6.70 -3.74 -12.39
CA THR A 58 -5.35 -4.01 -12.90
C THR A 58 -5.39 -4.64 -14.30
N GLU A 59 -6.34 -5.55 -14.54
CA GLU A 59 -6.52 -6.22 -15.84
C GLU A 59 -7.04 -5.23 -16.90
N ASN A 60 -8.05 -4.43 -16.57
CA ASN A 60 -8.57 -3.37 -17.45
C ASN A 60 -7.50 -2.30 -17.77
N PHE A 61 -6.68 -1.92 -16.79
CA PHE A 61 -5.58 -0.97 -17.01
C PHE A 61 -4.48 -1.55 -17.93
N GLN A 62 -4.25 -2.87 -17.89
CA GLN A 62 -3.32 -3.54 -18.79
C GLN A 62 -3.88 -3.70 -20.22
N GLU A 63 -5.18 -3.90 -20.38
CA GLU A 63 -5.83 -3.96 -21.70
C GLU A 63 -5.83 -2.59 -22.41
N GLU A 64 -6.04 -1.50 -21.67
CA GLU A 64 -6.04 -0.13 -22.21
C GLU A 64 -4.66 0.28 -22.77
N LEU A 65 -3.56 -0.26 -22.22
CA LEU A 65 -2.21 -0.02 -22.72
C LEU A 65 -1.91 -0.72 -24.05
N HIS A 66 -2.56 -1.85 -24.35
CA HIS A 66 -2.26 -2.63 -25.56
C HIS A 66 -2.98 -2.12 -26.83
N GLN A 67 -3.98 -1.23 -26.70
CA GLN A 67 -4.80 -0.80 -27.85
C GLN A 67 -4.27 0.46 -28.59
N THR A 68 -3.17 1.08 -28.13
CA THR A 68 -2.64 2.33 -28.73
C THR A 68 -1.32 2.19 -29.48
N VAL A 69 -0.77 0.98 -29.65
CA VAL A 69 0.49 0.78 -30.37
C VAL A 69 0.25 0.46 -31.85
N ALA A 70 -0.10 1.49 -32.61
CA ALA A 70 0.19 1.52 -34.04
C ALA A 70 0.64 2.93 -34.39
N VAL A 71 1.95 3.11 -34.58
CA VAL A 71 2.58 3.88 -35.67
C VAL A 71 4.07 4.14 -35.33
N THR A 72 4.91 3.34 -35.99
CA THR A 72 6.19 3.65 -36.64
C THR A 72 7.43 4.07 -35.82
N THR A 73 8.39 3.14 -35.80
CA THR A 73 9.84 3.36 -35.98
C THR A 73 10.14 4.03 -37.34
N PRO A 74 11.25 4.78 -37.51
CA PRO A 74 12.57 4.16 -37.69
C PRO A 74 13.76 4.84 -36.97
N ALA A 75 14.82 4.05 -36.86
CA ALA A 75 16.11 4.35 -36.26
C ALA A 75 16.92 5.45 -36.99
N SER A 76 17.79 6.14 -36.26
CA SER A 76 19.09 6.60 -36.78
C SER A 76 20.12 6.86 -35.67
N SER A 77 21.36 6.60 -36.04
CA SER A 77 22.59 6.36 -35.29
C SER A 77 23.31 7.64 -34.86
N THR A 78 24.19 7.58 -33.84
CA THR A 78 25.68 7.70 -33.93
C THR A 78 26.29 7.78 -32.49
N PRO A 79 27.45 7.15 -32.22
CA PRO A 79 28.09 7.16 -30.90
C PRO A 79 29.01 8.39 -30.72
N GLY A 80 28.74 9.21 -29.71
CA GLY A 80 29.63 10.27 -29.25
C GLY A 80 30.28 9.89 -27.93
N ILE A 81 31.55 9.50 -27.97
CA ILE A 81 32.39 9.31 -26.78
C ILE A 81 32.66 10.71 -26.19
N ALA A 82 32.12 10.98 -25.01
CA ALA A 82 32.47 12.14 -24.20
C ALA A 82 33.00 11.66 -22.83
N ALA A 83 34.31 11.86 -22.67
CA ALA A 83 35.08 12.06 -21.44
C ALA A 83 34.57 11.41 -20.14
N ILE A 84 35.30 10.36 -19.76
CA ILE A 84 35.38 9.76 -18.44
C ILE A 84 35.82 10.83 -17.42
N ALA A 85 34.90 11.34 -16.63
CA ALA A 85 35.20 11.77 -15.28
C ALA A 85 35.16 10.53 -14.39
N PRO A 86 36.04 10.38 -13.38
CA PRO A 86 35.86 9.35 -12.37
C PRO A 86 34.67 9.77 -11.50
N THR A 87 33.46 9.53 -11.99
CA THR A 87 32.28 9.51 -11.14
C THR A 87 32.55 8.43 -10.12
N ALA A 88 32.63 8.82 -8.84
CA ALA A 88 32.72 7.93 -7.69
C ALA A 88 31.97 6.64 -8.03
N GLU A 89 32.71 5.54 -8.18
CA GLU A 89 32.21 4.28 -8.72
C GLU A 89 30.96 3.91 -7.91
N LYS A 90 29.77 4.12 -8.51
CA LYS A 90 28.52 3.70 -7.88
C LYS A 90 28.67 2.20 -7.68
N SER A 91 28.47 1.74 -6.45
CA SER A 91 28.52 0.32 -6.16
C SER A 91 27.47 -0.40 -7.03
N GLU A 92 27.77 -1.61 -7.49
CA GLU A 92 26.80 -2.44 -8.22
C GLU A 92 25.51 -2.60 -7.39
N PHE A 93 25.67 -2.72 -6.08
CA PHE A 93 24.56 -2.79 -5.14
C PHE A 93 23.69 -1.53 -5.10
N LEU A 94 24.28 -0.33 -5.17
CA LEU A 94 23.54 0.93 -5.24
C LEU A 94 22.75 1.03 -6.55
N LEU A 95 23.36 0.64 -7.67
CA LEU A 95 22.69 0.62 -8.98
C LEU A 95 21.49 -0.33 -8.97
N GLU A 96 21.63 -1.52 -8.37
CA GLU A 96 20.55 -2.49 -8.22
C GLU A 96 19.38 -1.90 -7.41
N ILE A 97 19.67 -1.18 -6.32
CA ILE A 97 18.65 -0.48 -5.52
C ILE A 97 17.98 0.63 -6.36
N GLU A 98 18.75 1.45 -7.07
CA GLU A 98 18.22 2.50 -7.95
C GLU A 98 17.27 1.90 -9.01
N ASN A 99 17.65 0.77 -9.61
CA ASN A 99 16.84 0.05 -10.59
C ASN A 99 15.52 -0.47 -9.97
N ILE A 100 15.56 -1.10 -8.79
CA ILE A 100 14.34 -1.56 -8.10
C ILE A 100 13.41 -0.39 -7.78
N LEU A 101 13.97 0.75 -7.38
CA LEU A 101 13.19 1.94 -7.08
C LEU A 101 12.53 2.50 -8.35
N ALA A 102 13.26 2.54 -9.47
CA ALA A 102 12.77 3.06 -10.75
C ALA A 102 11.79 2.13 -11.49
N ASP A 103 11.87 0.82 -11.24
CA ASP A 103 11.06 -0.19 -11.93
C ASP A 103 9.56 0.11 -11.81
N GLY A 104 8.82 -0.01 -12.91
CA GLY A 104 7.37 0.26 -12.96
C GLY A 104 6.94 1.72 -12.80
N LEU A 105 7.87 2.70 -12.77
CA LEU A 105 7.55 4.13 -12.62
C LEU A 105 7.73 4.95 -13.91
N GLY A 106 8.11 4.33 -15.04
CA GLY A 106 8.38 5.03 -16.30
C GLY A 106 7.24 5.93 -16.78
N ASP A 107 6.04 5.35 -16.94
CA ASP A 107 4.86 6.08 -17.41
C ASP A 107 4.47 7.25 -16.49
N ILE A 108 4.64 7.04 -15.18
CA ILE A 108 4.36 8.05 -14.17
C ILE A 108 5.39 9.17 -14.23
N TYR A 109 6.67 8.82 -14.36
CA TYR A 109 7.76 9.76 -14.49
C TYR A 109 7.64 10.61 -15.75
N ASP A 110 7.17 10.02 -16.86
CA ASP A 110 6.99 10.73 -18.12
C ASP A 110 5.91 11.81 -18.05
N ARG A 111 4.89 11.59 -17.23
CA ARG A 111 3.78 12.52 -16.97
C ARG A 111 4.13 13.64 -15.98
N LEU A 112 5.27 13.58 -15.29
CA LEU A 112 5.69 14.64 -14.37
C LEU A 112 6.15 15.89 -15.12
N ASP A 113 5.96 17.06 -14.51
CA ASP A 113 6.55 18.30 -15.01
C ASP A 113 8.09 18.27 -14.89
N PRO A 114 8.84 18.92 -15.79
CA PRO A 114 10.30 18.97 -15.75
C PRO A 114 10.93 19.30 -14.37
N PRO A 115 10.45 20.31 -13.60
CA PRO A 115 10.98 20.57 -12.26
C PRO A 115 10.73 19.41 -11.28
N ASP A 116 9.61 18.71 -11.41
CA ASP A 116 9.25 17.60 -10.52
C ASP A 116 9.98 16.31 -10.91
N LYS A 117 10.26 16.08 -12.20
CA LYS A 117 11.16 15.01 -12.66
C LYS A 117 12.54 15.11 -12.00
N ILE A 118 13.10 16.32 -11.93
CA ILE A 118 14.42 16.57 -11.33
C ILE A 118 14.37 16.29 -9.82
N LYS A 119 13.37 16.84 -9.12
CA LYS A 119 13.20 16.60 -7.67
C LYS A 119 13.00 15.12 -7.38
N PHE A 120 12.15 14.45 -8.16
CA PHE A 120 11.82 13.05 -7.99
C PHE A 120 13.07 12.16 -8.17
N LYS A 121 13.86 12.41 -9.22
CA LYS A 121 15.12 11.71 -9.48
C LYS A 121 16.12 11.92 -8.36
N ASN A 122 16.40 13.18 -7.99
CA ASN A 122 17.35 13.49 -6.93
C ASN A 122 16.95 12.86 -5.59
N LYS A 123 15.65 12.85 -5.28
CA LYS A 123 15.13 12.23 -4.06
C LYS A 123 15.23 10.70 -4.11
N GLY A 124 15.01 10.10 -5.28
CA GLY A 124 15.18 8.67 -5.50
C GLY A 124 16.63 8.23 -5.25
N GLU A 125 17.59 8.95 -5.81
CA GLU A 125 19.03 8.70 -5.57
C GLU A 125 19.42 8.87 -4.09
N GLU A 126 18.89 9.90 -3.41
CA GLU A 126 19.11 10.09 -1.97
C GLU A 126 18.57 8.91 -1.15
N VAL A 127 17.36 8.45 -1.48
CA VAL A 127 16.73 7.31 -0.80
C VAL A 127 17.52 6.02 -1.05
N ALA A 128 17.97 5.77 -2.29
CA ALA A 128 18.78 4.61 -2.63
C ALA A 128 20.06 4.54 -1.79
N ARG A 129 20.83 5.64 -1.72
CA ARG A 129 22.05 5.73 -0.90
C ARG A 129 21.78 5.52 0.58
N ARG A 130 20.62 5.99 1.06
CA ARG A 130 20.23 5.84 2.46
C ARG A 130 19.89 4.39 2.80
N ILE A 131 19.21 3.71 1.90
CA ILE A 131 18.89 2.28 1.99
C ILE A 131 20.19 1.45 1.98
N GLU A 132 21.07 1.70 1.00
CA GLU A 132 22.38 1.05 0.90
C GLU A 132 23.13 1.12 2.22
N ARG A 133 23.25 2.32 2.81
CA ARG A 133 23.97 2.53 4.07
C ARG A 133 23.40 1.70 5.22
N VAL A 134 22.07 1.58 5.32
CA VAL A 134 21.44 0.81 6.41
C VAL A 134 21.63 -0.68 6.22
N ILE A 135 21.58 -1.16 4.98
CA ILE A 135 21.81 -2.57 4.65
C ILE A 135 23.28 -2.92 4.88
N ALA A 136 24.21 -2.09 4.39
CA ALA A 136 25.65 -2.27 4.61
C ALA A 136 26.03 -2.23 6.10
N ALA A 137 25.31 -1.46 6.91
CA ALA A 137 25.50 -1.43 8.36
C ALA A 137 24.92 -2.66 9.11
N GLY A 138 24.24 -3.58 8.41
CA GLY A 138 23.63 -4.79 8.99
C GLY A 138 22.44 -4.51 9.92
N LYS A 139 21.96 -3.26 10.01
CA LYS A 139 20.87 -2.83 10.91
C LYS A 139 19.58 -2.64 10.13
N ILE A 140 19.17 -3.67 9.41
CA ILE A 140 18.01 -3.61 8.52
C ILE A 140 16.73 -3.34 9.34
N LYS A 141 16.13 -2.17 9.10
CA LYS A 141 14.85 -1.76 9.69
C LYS A 141 13.81 -1.65 8.59
N ILE A 142 13.06 -2.74 8.37
CA ILE A 142 12.05 -2.83 7.30
C ILE A 142 11.07 -1.65 7.34
N LYS A 143 10.53 -1.34 8.52
CA LYS A 143 9.61 -0.20 8.72
C LYS A 143 10.22 1.14 8.29
N GLN A 144 11.53 1.30 8.47
CA GLN A 144 12.25 2.52 8.12
C GLN A 144 12.46 2.63 6.61
N ILE A 145 12.88 1.54 5.96
CA ILE A 145 13.04 1.48 4.49
C ILE A 145 11.69 1.75 3.82
N LEU A 146 10.63 1.05 4.26
CA LEU A 146 9.27 1.25 3.78
C LEU A 146 8.82 2.71 3.91
N SER A 147 9.12 3.35 5.04
CA SER A 147 8.78 4.76 5.25
C SER A 147 9.52 5.69 4.28
N TRP A 148 10.79 5.42 3.96
CA TRP A 148 11.55 6.23 3.01
C TRP A 148 11.01 6.09 1.59
N ILE A 149 10.77 4.87 1.14
CA ILE A 149 10.21 4.59 -0.19
C ILE A 149 8.82 5.22 -0.31
N LYS A 150 7.95 5.01 0.67
CA LYS A 150 6.62 5.62 0.69
C LYS A 150 6.67 7.15 0.67
N SER A 151 7.57 7.76 1.44
CA SER A 151 7.71 9.23 1.48
C SER A 151 8.22 9.80 0.17
N TRP A 152 9.07 9.04 -0.53
CA TRP A 152 9.55 9.40 -1.86
C TRP A 152 8.46 9.27 -2.94
N LEU A 153 7.71 8.17 -2.97
CA LEU A 153 6.62 7.98 -3.93
C LEU A 153 5.51 9.03 -3.77
N LYS A 154 5.32 9.60 -2.57
CA LYS A 154 4.37 10.71 -2.33
C LYS A 154 4.70 12.01 -3.07
N PHE A 155 5.88 12.15 -3.67
CA PHE A 155 6.18 13.29 -4.54
C PHE A 155 5.39 13.25 -5.84
N ILE A 156 4.85 12.09 -6.21
CA ILE A 156 4.10 11.94 -7.45
C ILE A 156 2.67 12.46 -7.22
N PRO A 157 2.25 13.54 -7.91
CA PRO A 157 0.88 14.02 -7.82
C PRO A 157 -0.09 13.07 -8.51
N GLY A 158 -1.33 13.00 -8.02
CA GLY A 158 -2.42 12.28 -8.69
C GLY A 158 -2.39 10.75 -8.55
N VAL A 159 -1.44 10.18 -7.81
CA VAL A 159 -1.37 8.73 -7.60
C VAL A 159 -2.17 8.29 -6.37
N ASN A 160 -2.87 7.18 -6.51
CA ASN A 160 -3.70 6.59 -5.46
C ASN A 160 -2.88 6.15 -4.23
N ARG A 161 -3.42 6.37 -3.03
CA ARG A 161 -2.80 5.96 -1.76
C ARG A 161 -2.49 4.47 -1.72
N PHE A 162 -3.38 3.63 -2.26
CA PHE A 162 -3.18 2.18 -2.31
C PHE A 162 -1.97 1.81 -3.17
N PHE A 163 -1.84 2.42 -4.36
CA PHE A 163 -0.67 2.24 -5.21
C PHE A 163 0.63 2.59 -4.46
N LEU A 164 0.69 3.77 -3.83
CA LEU A 164 1.89 4.20 -3.08
C LEU A 164 2.27 3.22 -1.97
N GLU A 165 1.28 2.59 -1.34
CA GLU A 165 1.50 1.60 -0.29
C GLU A 165 1.98 0.26 -0.84
N GLN A 166 1.35 -0.22 -1.92
CA GLN A 166 1.70 -1.49 -2.55
C GLN A 166 3.07 -1.42 -3.20
N GLU A 167 3.34 -0.36 -3.97
CA GLU A 167 4.67 -0.14 -4.57
C GLU A 167 5.75 -0.03 -3.50
N ALA A 168 5.50 0.71 -2.42
CA ALA A 168 6.48 0.80 -1.35
C ALA A 168 6.76 -0.56 -0.70
N LYS A 169 5.75 -1.42 -0.52
CA LYS A 169 5.92 -2.79 0.00
C LYS A 169 6.72 -3.65 -0.97
N ILE A 170 6.31 -3.74 -2.23
CA ILE A 170 6.95 -4.54 -3.27
C ILE A 170 8.43 -4.15 -3.40
N LYS A 171 8.73 -2.85 -3.47
CA LYS A 171 10.09 -2.35 -3.58
C LYS A 171 10.91 -2.62 -2.32
N THR A 172 10.31 -2.49 -1.13
CA THR A 172 10.99 -2.85 0.13
C THR A 172 11.36 -4.34 0.12
N ASP A 173 10.43 -5.22 -0.23
CA ASP A 173 10.66 -6.67 -0.23
C ASP A 173 11.77 -7.05 -1.22
N ARG A 174 11.77 -6.47 -2.42
CA ARG A 174 12.82 -6.67 -3.43
C ARG A 174 14.20 -6.20 -2.97
N VAL A 175 14.27 -5.01 -2.37
CA VAL A 175 15.52 -4.47 -1.81
C VAL A 175 16.06 -5.39 -0.69
N LEU A 176 15.18 -5.92 0.15
CA LEU A 176 15.58 -6.86 1.20
C LEU A 176 16.09 -8.18 0.62
N ALA A 177 15.46 -8.67 -0.44
CA ALA A 177 15.90 -9.89 -1.13
C ALA A 177 17.34 -9.77 -1.67
N LEU A 178 17.78 -8.58 -2.10
CA LEU A 178 19.18 -8.34 -2.52
C LEU A 178 20.20 -8.57 -1.39
N SER A 179 19.79 -8.33 -0.14
CA SER A 179 20.66 -8.50 1.03
C SER A 179 20.76 -9.94 1.51
N GLN A 180 19.83 -10.80 1.07
CA GLN A 180 19.88 -12.22 1.39
C GLN A 180 20.86 -12.91 0.43
N PRO A 181 21.79 -13.75 0.93
CA PRO A 181 22.61 -14.56 0.05
C PRO A 181 21.68 -15.39 -0.84
N LYS A 182 22.00 -15.41 -2.14
CA LYS A 182 21.27 -16.13 -3.19
C LYS A 182 21.41 -17.65 -2.99
N GLU A 183 20.86 -18.20 -1.91
CA GLU A 183 20.65 -19.63 -1.73
C GLU A 183 19.32 -20.03 -2.38
N LEU A 184 19.27 -20.03 -3.71
CA LEU A 184 18.26 -20.81 -4.43
C LEU A 184 18.82 -21.11 -5.83
N GLY A 185 19.54 -22.24 -5.94
CA GLY A 185 20.07 -22.68 -7.23
C GLY A 185 21.06 -23.85 -7.25
N LEU A 186 21.53 -24.39 -6.12
CA LEU A 186 22.39 -25.59 -6.13
C LEU A 186 21.89 -26.62 -5.11
N ALA A 187 20.70 -27.16 -5.37
CA ALA A 187 20.31 -28.43 -4.79
C ALA A 187 21.25 -29.51 -5.35
N LYS A 188 22.10 -30.04 -4.46
CA LYS A 188 22.83 -31.29 -4.63
C LYS A 188 21.81 -32.41 -4.91
N THR A 189 21.97 -33.14 -6.01
CA THR A 189 21.92 -34.62 -6.08
C THR A 189 22.27 -35.09 -7.48
#